data_AF-A0A9E3DUJ4-F1
#
_entry.id   AF-A0A9E3DUJ4-F1
#
_cell.length_a   1.000
_cell.length_b   1.000
_cell.length_c   1.000
_cell.angle_alpha   90.00
_cell.angle_beta   90.00
_cell.angle_gamma   90.00
#
_symmetry.space_group_name_H-M   'P 1'
#
loop_
_entity.id
_entity.type
_entity.pdbx_description
1 polymer ?
#
loop_
_entity_poly.entity_id
_entity_poly.type
_entity_poly.pdbx_seq_one_letter_code
_entity_poly.pdbx_strand_id
1 'polypeptide(L)'
;MLVALIAAGVASAVTYAVTRGSGGGHQAGGSQPSASVYSAQQVADAKAAVCQAADTSARGRTGLGGIRDANGHLNIELALRSLNSVVAVEHALSSSPATPPDVADAARAYIDATLKLTSGGAGDLPTDQLTAINDTANNSIFHLIDVCGLPR
;
A
#
# COMPACT_ATOMS: atom_id res chain seq x y z
N MET A 1 -26.01 -5.06 -23.30
CA MET A 1 -25.22 -4.14 -22.45
C MET A 1 -26.13 -3.64 -21.35
N LEU A 2 -26.08 -4.28 -20.18
CA LEU A 2 -26.98 -3.99 -19.05
C LEU A 2 -26.09 -3.59 -17.87
N VAL A 3 -26.09 -2.31 -17.52
CA VAL A 3 -25.37 -1.78 -16.36
C VAL A 3 -26.33 -1.80 -15.18
N ALA A 4 -26.10 -2.70 -14.23
CA ALA A 4 -26.83 -2.74 -12.97
C ALA A 4 -26.19 -1.76 -11.98
N LEU A 5 -26.90 -0.68 -11.68
CA LEU A 5 -26.59 0.26 -10.60
C LEU A 5 -27.00 -0.39 -9.27
N ILE A 6 -26.04 -0.68 -8.39
CA ILE A 6 -26.36 -1.09 -7.01
C ILE A 6 -26.19 0.14 -6.11
N ALA A 7 -27.31 0.76 -5.78
CA ALA A 7 -27.40 1.81 -4.78
C ALA A 7 -27.17 1.20 -3.38
N ALA A 8 -26.11 1.62 -2.69
CA ALA A 8 -25.91 1.30 -1.29
C ALA A 8 -26.65 2.36 -0.44
N GLY A 9 -27.80 1.96 0.11
CA GLY A 9 -28.58 2.79 1.04
C GLY A 9 -27.86 2.97 2.36
N VAL A 10 -27.82 4.21 2.86
CA VAL A 10 -27.35 4.52 4.21
C VAL A 10 -28.54 4.37 5.15
N ALA A 11 -28.54 3.34 6.00
CA ALA A 11 -29.57 3.17 7.03
C ALA A 11 -29.01 3.65 8.38
N SER A 12 -29.46 4.83 8.83
CA SER A 12 -29.25 5.31 10.20
C SER A 12 -30.47 4.95 11.05
N ALA A 13 -30.32 3.95 11.93
CA ALA A 13 -31.28 3.67 12.98
C ALA A 13 -30.70 4.13 14.32
N VAL A 14 -31.09 5.34 14.77
CA VAL A 14 -30.85 5.78 16.15
C VAL A 14 -32.18 5.66 16.89
N THR A 15 -32.36 4.57 17.63
CA THR A 15 -33.51 4.40 18.52
C THR A 15 -33.15 4.91 19.91
N TYR A 16 -33.62 6.11 20.27
CA TYR A 16 -33.62 6.57 21.66
C TYR A 16 -34.83 5.99 22.38
N ALA A 17 -34.62 4.92 23.16
CA ALA A 17 -35.61 4.47 24.13
C ALA A 17 -35.43 5.26 25.44
N VAL A 18 -36.34 6.21 25.70
CA VAL A 18 -36.53 6.79 27.04
C VAL A 18 -37.47 5.88 27.81
N THR A 19 -36.96 5.17 28.81
CA THR A 19 -37.78 4.51 29.83
C THR A 19 -37.41 5.04 31.21
N ARG A 20 -38.35 5.81 31.79
CA ARG A 20 -38.38 6.18 33.21
C ARG A 20 -38.76 4.94 34.03
N GLY A 21 -37.98 4.60 35.06
CA GLY A 21 -38.45 3.81 36.22
C GLY A 21 -37.64 2.57 36.61
N SER A 22 -36.69 2.79 37.53
CA SER A 22 -36.27 1.95 38.69
C SER A 22 -36.16 0.42 38.59
N GLY A 23 -34.96 -0.10 38.91
CA GLY A 23 -34.76 -1.44 39.48
C GLY A 23 -33.64 -2.24 38.80
N GLY A 24 -32.55 -2.49 39.53
CA GLY A 24 -31.30 -3.07 39.01
C GLY A 24 -31.38 -4.53 38.55
N GLY A 25 -30.49 -4.85 37.60
CA GLY A 25 -30.21 -6.20 37.12
C GLY A 25 -29.54 -6.15 35.74
N HIS A 26 -28.24 -5.83 35.69
CA HIS A 26 -27.46 -5.87 34.45
C HIS A 26 -27.32 -7.32 33.99
N GLN A 27 -28.18 -7.77 33.07
CA GLN A 27 -27.93 -8.99 32.31
C GLN A 27 -26.91 -8.70 31.22
N ALA A 28 -25.77 -9.36 31.35
CA ALA A 28 -24.76 -9.51 30.32
C ALA A 28 -25.38 -10.20 29.09
N GLY A 29 -25.13 -9.64 27.90
CA GLY A 29 -25.64 -10.20 26.65
C GLY A 29 -24.84 -9.72 25.45
N GLY A 30 -23.83 -10.50 25.08
CA GLY A 30 -23.34 -10.65 23.70
C GLY A 30 -22.46 -9.53 23.14
N SER A 31 -21.15 -9.65 23.32
CA SER A 31 -20.18 -9.07 22.38
C SER A 31 -20.38 -9.74 21.02
N GLN A 32 -21.16 -9.10 20.14
CA GLN A 32 -21.25 -9.54 18.76
C GLN A 32 -19.92 -9.22 18.06
N PRO A 33 -19.25 -10.19 17.40
CA PRO A 33 -18.02 -9.91 16.69
C PRO A 33 -18.30 -8.86 15.61
N SER A 34 -17.53 -7.78 15.59
CA SER A 34 -17.50 -6.85 14.46
C SER A 34 -17.20 -7.64 13.19
N ALA A 35 -18.22 -7.88 12.36
CA ALA A 35 -18.02 -8.52 11.06
C ALA A 35 -16.99 -7.70 10.29
N SER A 36 -15.98 -8.36 9.71
CA SER A 36 -15.02 -7.66 8.86
C SER A 36 -15.78 -6.95 7.74
N VAL A 37 -15.46 -5.68 7.51
CA VAL A 37 -16.12 -4.85 6.47
C VAL A 37 -15.95 -5.47 5.07
N TYR A 38 -14.90 -6.29 4.89
CA TYR A 38 -14.58 -6.99 3.66
C TYR A 38 -14.63 -8.50 3.86
N SER A 39 -15.01 -9.22 2.81
CA SER A 39 -14.94 -10.68 2.75
C SER A 39 -13.49 -11.14 2.58
N ALA A 40 -13.20 -12.39 2.92
CA ALA A 40 -11.88 -12.98 2.74
C ALA A 40 -11.41 -12.92 1.27
N GLN A 41 -12.34 -13.09 0.32
CA GLN A 41 -12.03 -12.97 -1.11
C GLN A 41 -11.65 -11.54 -1.50
N GLN A 42 -12.39 -10.54 -1.02
CA GLN A 42 -12.06 -9.13 -1.28
C GLN A 42 -10.66 -8.75 -0.75
N VAL A 43 -10.29 -9.28 0.41
CA VAL A 43 -8.95 -9.09 0.99
C VAL A 43 -7.88 -9.78 0.15
N ALA A 44 -8.13 -11.01 -0.31
CA ALA A 44 -7.22 -11.75 -1.17
C ALA A 44 -7.01 -11.06 -2.53
N ASP A 45 -8.08 -10.58 -3.16
CA ASP A 45 -8.04 -9.89 -4.44
C ASP A 45 -7.29 -8.54 -4.32
N ALA A 46 -7.54 -7.80 -3.24
CA ALA A 46 -6.82 -6.56 -2.94
C ALA A 46 -5.32 -6.78 -2.72
N LYS A 47 -4.95 -7.81 -1.95
CA LYS A 47 -3.54 -8.22 -1.79
C LYS A 47 -2.93 -8.57 -3.15
N ALA A 48 -3.62 -9.38 -3.95
CA ALA A 48 -3.13 -9.79 -5.27
C ALA A 48 -2.90 -8.60 -6.20
N ALA A 49 -3.80 -7.61 -6.23
CA ALA A 49 -3.66 -6.41 -7.05
C ALA A 49 -2.41 -5.59 -6.70
N VAL A 50 -2.18 -5.31 -5.41
CA VAL A 50 -1.00 -4.55 -4.96
C VAL A 50 0.28 -5.34 -5.22
N CYS A 51 0.29 -6.63 -4.92
CA CYS A 51 1.47 -7.48 -5.14
C CYS A 51 1.79 -7.69 -6.62
N GLN A 52 0.78 -7.75 -7.50
CA GLN A 52 0.99 -7.82 -8.95
C GLN A 52 1.60 -6.52 -9.49
N ALA A 53 1.17 -5.37 -8.97
CA ALA A 53 1.77 -4.08 -9.32
C ALA A 53 3.24 -4.01 -8.88
N ALA A 54 3.55 -4.51 -7.68
CA ALA A 54 4.92 -4.60 -7.16
C ALA A 54 5.81 -5.55 -7.99
N ASP A 55 5.32 -6.76 -8.31
CA ASP A 55 6.05 -7.73 -9.15
C ASP A 55 6.37 -7.16 -10.54
N THR A 56 5.35 -6.59 -11.21
CA THR A 56 5.52 -5.99 -12.54
C THR A 56 6.56 -4.85 -12.50
N SER A 57 6.57 -4.08 -11.42
CA SER A 57 7.50 -2.98 -11.18
C SER A 57 8.93 -3.42 -10.86
N ALA A 58 9.10 -4.61 -10.28
CA ALA A 58 10.41 -5.18 -9.93
C ALA A 58 11.11 -5.82 -11.14
N ARG A 59 10.35 -6.30 -12.12
CA ARG A 59 10.90 -6.97 -13.32
C ARG A 59 11.80 -6.05 -14.15
N GLY A 60 12.93 -6.60 -14.58
CA GLY A 60 13.85 -5.90 -15.48
C GLY A 60 14.64 -4.75 -14.85
N ARG A 61 14.71 -4.67 -13.52
CA ARG A 61 15.58 -3.71 -12.80
C ARG A 61 17.06 -4.13 -12.79
N THR A 62 17.33 -5.40 -13.06
CA THR A 62 18.69 -5.97 -13.09
C THR A 62 19.52 -5.31 -14.19
N GLY A 63 20.74 -4.85 -13.85
CA GLY A 63 21.69 -4.31 -14.81
C GLY A 63 21.53 -2.82 -15.16
N LEU A 64 20.60 -2.09 -14.53
CA LEU A 64 20.41 -0.66 -14.79
C LEU A 64 21.38 0.26 -14.02
N GLY A 65 22.19 -0.29 -13.11
CA GLY A 65 23.08 0.49 -12.25
C GLY A 65 22.33 1.23 -11.14
N GLY A 66 22.98 2.24 -10.55
CA GLY A 66 22.40 3.07 -9.49
C GLY A 66 21.58 4.25 -10.02
N ILE A 67 20.94 4.98 -9.09
CA ILE A 67 20.17 6.20 -9.42
C ILE A 67 21.04 7.32 -10.00
N ARG A 68 22.36 7.28 -9.74
CA ARG A 68 23.37 8.06 -10.44
C ARG A 68 24.31 7.13 -11.20
N ASP A 69 24.75 7.57 -12.37
CA ASP A 69 25.76 6.88 -13.18
C ASP A 69 27.17 7.04 -12.57
N ALA A 70 28.16 6.43 -13.23
CA ALA A 70 29.56 6.51 -12.78
C ALA A 70 30.14 7.94 -12.80
N ASN A 71 29.51 8.87 -13.51
CA ASN A 71 29.91 10.28 -13.59
C ASN A 71 29.13 11.16 -12.59
N GLY A 72 28.22 10.57 -11.80
CA GLY A 72 27.37 11.28 -10.86
C GLY A 72 26.13 11.92 -11.48
N HIS A 73 25.85 11.69 -12.76
CA HIS A 73 24.65 12.18 -13.41
C HIS A 73 23.45 11.30 -13.06
N LEU A 74 22.26 11.90 -13.00
CA LEU A 74 21.01 11.16 -12.79
C LEU A 74 20.80 10.13 -13.90
N ASN A 75 20.56 8.88 -13.52
CA ASN A 75 20.12 7.85 -14.42
C ASN A 75 18.64 8.02 -14.74
N ILE A 76 18.35 8.75 -15.82
CA ILE A 76 16.98 9.15 -16.20
C ILE A 76 16.08 7.94 -16.43
N GLU A 77 16.57 6.90 -17.11
CA GLU A 77 15.78 5.69 -17.39
C GLU A 77 15.37 4.98 -16.08
N LEU A 78 16.30 4.83 -15.15
CA LEU A 78 16.00 4.23 -13.85
C LEU A 78 15.06 5.11 -13.01
N ALA A 79 15.24 6.43 -13.05
CA ALA A 79 14.38 7.37 -12.35
C ALA A 79 12.94 7.31 -12.88
N LEU A 80 12.75 7.38 -14.21
CA LEU A 80 11.43 7.29 -14.84
C LEU A 80 10.75 5.95 -14.57
N ARG A 81 11.49 4.84 -14.65
CA ARG A 81 10.96 3.52 -14.30
C ARG A 81 10.53 3.45 -12.83
N SER A 82 11.33 4.02 -11.93
CA SER A 82 11.03 4.05 -10.50
C SER A 82 9.78 4.89 -10.20
N LEU A 83 9.61 6.02 -10.88
CA LEU A 83 8.39 6.83 -10.76
C LEU A 83 7.15 6.12 -11.33
N ASN A 84 7.29 5.44 -12.48
CA ASN A 84 6.19 4.65 -13.04
C ASN A 84 5.76 3.53 -12.09
N SER A 85 6.72 2.86 -11.45
CA SER A 85 6.41 1.84 -10.45
C SER A 85 5.72 2.39 -9.20
N VAL A 86 6.11 3.58 -8.74
CA VAL A 86 5.41 4.26 -7.63
C VAL A 86 3.95 4.51 -8.01
N VAL A 87 3.70 5.08 -9.18
CA VAL A 87 2.32 5.35 -9.66
C VAL A 87 1.51 4.06 -9.75
N ALA A 88 2.10 2.97 -10.27
CA ALA A 88 1.41 1.68 -10.37
C ALA A 88 1.01 1.12 -9.00
N VAL A 89 1.94 1.12 -8.03
CA VAL A 89 1.69 0.61 -6.68
C VAL A 89 0.71 1.52 -5.91
N GLU A 90 0.86 2.84 -6.03
CA GLU A 90 -0.06 3.81 -5.42
C GLU A 90 -1.48 3.66 -5.97
N HIS A 91 -1.62 3.49 -7.29
CA HIS A 91 -2.91 3.25 -7.92
C HIS A 91 -3.54 1.93 -7.45
N ALA A 92 -2.76 0.85 -7.39
CA ALA A 92 -3.25 -0.43 -6.89
C ALA A 92 -3.70 -0.33 -5.42
N LEU A 93 -2.94 0.38 -4.58
CA LEU A 93 -3.26 0.56 -3.17
C LEU A 93 -4.53 1.41 -2.98
N SER A 94 -4.67 2.51 -3.71
CA SER A 94 -5.83 3.41 -3.62
C SER A 94 -7.11 2.80 -4.20
N SER A 95 -7.00 1.92 -5.19
CA SER A 95 -8.14 1.20 -5.78
C SER A 95 -8.54 -0.07 -5.00
N SER A 96 -7.73 -0.50 -4.03
CA SER A 96 -7.91 -1.76 -3.28
C SER A 96 -8.08 -1.51 -1.78
N PRO A 97 -9.25 -1.01 -1.32
CA PRO A 97 -9.45 -0.60 0.08
C PRO A 97 -9.50 -1.77 1.07
N ALA A 98 -9.58 -3.00 0.59
CA ALA A 98 -9.51 -4.23 1.39
C ALA A 98 -8.07 -4.76 1.55
N THR A 99 -7.04 -4.01 1.13
CA THR A 99 -5.64 -4.44 1.22
C THR A 99 -5.26 -4.71 2.67
N PRO A 100 -4.65 -5.88 2.98
CA PRO A 100 -4.14 -6.17 4.31
C PRO A 100 -3.18 -5.08 4.84
N PRO A 101 -3.24 -4.73 6.14
CA PRO A 101 -2.42 -3.65 6.70
C PRO A 101 -0.91 -3.82 6.47
N ASP A 102 -0.39 -5.04 6.61
CA ASP A 102 1.01 -5.39 6.38
C ASP A 102 1.46 -5.09 4.94
N VAL A 103 0.61 -5.42 3.95
CA VAL A 103 0.87 -5.14 2.54
C VAL A 103 0.74 -3.64 2.25
N ALA A 104 -0.25 -2.97 2.82
CA ALA A 104 -0.45 -1.53 2.66
C ALA A 104 0.71 -0.72 3.25
N ASP A 105 1.22 -1.11 4.41
CA ASP A 105 2.36 -0.48 5.07
C ASP A 105 3.65 -0.69 4.27
N ALA A 106 3.89 -1.92 3.81
CA ALA A 106 5.04 -2.21 2.95
C ALA A 106 4.99 -1.42 1.63
N ALA A 107 3.82 -1.34 1.00
CA ALA A 107 3.63 -0.60 -0.25
C ALA A 107 3.88 0.91 -0.05
N ARG A 108 3.39 1.49 1.05
CA ARG A 108 3.62 2.90 1.39
C ARG A 108 5.10 3.19 1.68
N ALA A 109 5.78 2.31 2.42
CA ALA A 109 7.21 2.42 2.67
C ALA A 109 8.02 2.32 1.37
N TYR A 110 7.62 1.43 0.46
CA TYR A 110 8.21 1.33 -0.87
C TYR A 110 8.04 2.63 -1.68
N ILE A 111 6.82 3.18 -1.72
CA ILE A 111 6.52 4.43 -2.42
C ILE A 111 7.38 5.59 -1.89
N ASP A 112 7.37 5.81 -0.57
CA ASP A 112 8.12 6.89 0.07
C ASP A 112 9.63 6.77 -0.16
N ALA A 113 10.20 5.59 0.06
CA ALA A 113 11.63 5.37 -0.11
C ALA A 113 12.07 5.52 -1.58
N THR A 114 11.24 5.07 -2.52
CA THR A 114 11.52 5.21 -3.95
C THR A 114 11.47 6.68 -4.38
N LEU A 115 10.46 7.44 -3.94
CA LEU A 115 10.36 8.88 -4.21
C LEU A 115 11.54 9.66 -3.60
N LYS A 116 11.98 9.30 -2.39
CA LYS A 116 13.17 9.89 -1.75
C LYS A 116 14.43 9.59 -2.55
N LEU A 117 14.60 8.36 -3.04
CA LEU A 117 15.74 7.98 -3.86
C LEU A 117 15.77 8.76 -5.18
N THR A 118 14.65 8.84 -5.90
CA THR A 118 14.58 9.57 -7.17
C THR A 118 14.78 11.07 -6.98
N SER A 119 14.20 11.65 -5.93
CA SER A 119 14.34 13.09 -5.62
C SER A 119 15.77 13.40 -5.16
N GLY A 120 16.34 12.56 -4.32
CA GLY A 120 17.72 12.69 -3.82
C GLY A 120 18.76 12.51 -4.92
N GLY A 121 18.53 11.58 -5.85
CA GLY A 121 19.38 11.38 -7.03
C GLY A 121 19.35 12.56 -7.99
N ALA A 122 18.19 13.21 -8.15
CA ALA A 122 18.00 14.38 -9.00
C ALA A 122 18.53 15.69 -8.37
N GLY A 123 18.57 15.78 -7.04
CA GLY A 123 19.21 16.89 -6.33
C GLY A 123 20.71 16.68 -6.14
N ASP A 124 21.35 17.62 -5.44
CA ASP A 124 22.79 17.59 -5.12
C ASP A 124 23.09 16.91 -3.78
N LEU A 125 22.37 15.84 -3.42
CA LEU A 125 22.64 15.15 -2.16
C LEU A 125 24.08 14.58 -2.16
N PRO A 126 24.78 14.70 -1.01
CA PRO A 126 26.04 14.01 -0.78
C PRO A 126 25.91 12.49 -0.98
N THR A 127 26.97 11.86 -1.48
CA THR A 127 26.99 10.44 -1.83
C THR A 127 26.67 9.53 -0.63
N ASP A 128 27.13 9.88 0.57
CA ASP A 128 26.83 9.15 1.81
C ASP A 128 25.33 9.16 2.14
N GLN A 129 24.68 10.32 1.99
CA GLN A 129 23.23 10.43 2.18
C GLN A 129 22.46 9.67 1.10
N LEU A 130 22.90 9.74 -0.15
CA LEU A 130 22.29 9.02 -1.25
C LEU A 130 22.42 7.49 -1.08
N THR A 131 23.54 7.03 -0.52
CA THR A 131 23.76 5.62 -0.19
C THR A 131 22.78 5.15 0.89
N ALA A 132 22.63 5.91 1.97
CA ALA A 132 21.68 5.58 3.03
C ALA A 132 20.22 5.55 2.53
N ILE A 133 19.83 6.46 1.64
CA ILE A 133 18.51 6.47 1.00
C ILE A 133 18.35 5.25 0.09
N ASN A 134 19.38 4.89 -0.69
CA ASN A 134 19.37 3.72 -1.56
C ASN A 134 19.21 2.41 -0.76
N ASP A 135 19.91 2.27 0.36
CA ASP A 135 19.77 1.10 1.25
C ASP A 135 18.34 1.02 1.83
N THR A 136 17.76 2.17 2.22
CA THR A 136 16.37 2.25 2.67
C THR A 136 15.39 1.82 1.57
N ALA A 137 15.62 2.27 0.32
CA ALA A 137 14.79 1.89 -0.82
C ALA A 137 14.91 0.40 -1.18
N ASN A 138 16.11 -0.17 -1.10
CA ASN A 138 16.30 -1.61 -1.30
C ASN A 138 15.59 -2.42 -0.22
N ASN A 139 15.72 -2.01 1.05
CA ASN A 139 15.04 -2.68 2.16
C ASN A 139 13.51 -2.62 2.02
N SER A 140 12.94 -1.51 1.58
CA SER A 140 11.49 -1.40 1.37
C SER A 140 11.00 -2.25 0.18
N ILE A 141 11.81 -2.36 -0.89
CA ILE A 141 11.55 -3.30 -1.99
C ILE A 141 11.53 -4.74 -1.48
N PHE A 142 12.57 -5.17 -0.75
CA PHE A 142 12.65 -6.54 -0.21
C PHE A 142 11.51 -6.85 0.76
N HIS A 143 11.17 -5.90 1.63
CA HIS A 143 10.06 -6.05 2.54
C HIS A 143 8.72 -6.20 1.78
N LEU A 144 8.49 -5.40 0.73
CA LEU A 144 7.30 -5.52 -0.10
C LEU A 144 7.22 -6.87 -0.84
N ILE A 145 8.35 -7.33 -1.39
CA ILE A 145 8.47 -8.65 -2.02
C ILE A 145 8.14 -9.76 -1.01
N ASP A 146 8.67 -9.67 0.21
CA ASP A 146 8.48 -10.68 1.26
C ASP A 146 7.02 -10.78 1.71
N VAL A 147 6.35 -9.66 2.02
CA VAL A 147 4.92 -9.69 2.42
C VAL A 147 4.00 -10.16 1.29
N CYS A 148 4.44 -9.97 0.04
CA CYS A 148 3.76 -10.46 -1.15
C CYS A 148 4.09 -11.93 -1.48
N GLY A 149 5.08 -12.54 -0.81
CA GLY A 149 5.51 -13.91 -1.09
C GLY A 149 6.11 -14.08 -2.49
N LEU A 150 6.68 -13.01 -3.05
CA LEU A 150 7.28 -13.01 -4.38
C LEU A 150 8.71 -13.57 -4.36
N PRO A 151 9.18 -14.18 -5.47
CA PRO A 151 10.57 -14.59 -5.58
C PRO A 151 11.52 -13.37 -5.58
N ARG A 152 12.72 -13.56 -5.05
CA ARG A 152 13.79 -12.55 -5.01
C ARG A 152 14.69 -12.62 -6.23
#